data_AF-A0A971HHG5-F1
#
_entry.id   AF-A0A971HHG5-F1
#
_cell.length_a   1.000
_cell.length_b   1.000
_cell.length_c   1.000
_cell.angle_alpha   90.00
_cell.angle_beta   90.00
_cell.angle_gamma   90.00
#
_symmetry.space_group_name_H-M   'P 1'
#
loop_
_entity.id
_entity.type
_entity.pdbx_description
1 polymer ?
#
loop_
_entity_poly.entity_id
_entity_poly.type
_entity_poly.pdbx_seq_one_letter_code
_entity_poly.pdbx_strand_id
1 'polypeptide(L)'
;MKKLFKKSSLFFTLLLATVFLTTNVYAWYTPNKTSFALGGVYDDGLDTTADANNAHSAYSTMGLSYTKKLNNTNKTAVMGSHGNGTSYLNSGIVFMSGHGNSSLMSFMNNGTNKFYIQGNTNTTGSYIGIGNYINSSNALVVLGGCKTAEGNSNISKYVVDQGAKSSIGWTTTINNAGSHTNWLKRFNNKIKDKSTTVSAAKSSADGHIYLDNTVKNGKIYGFGNYNPWYFMNGGSYSKSSSDENYYNSIFNLNENEYLVTTKIDSKNIEKIIVDFITKELDKDFNIQDYKLEINGNDTIYYDYVLYINDVRTSFGYTVALIDNSIVKLYDNMDSKSAAEIKRAVKEIYPESKKIESISLKIDEKINSKYKNEKISKYMITPYYDVETNKIFVVGMYSVEFSDGTFGSASYSEEV
;
A
#
# COMPACT_ATOMS: atom_id res chain seq x y z
N MET A 1 -45.11 -22.22 -60.01
CA MET A 1 -44.44 -22.61 -58.75
C MET A 1 -42.93 -22.32 -58.67
N LYS A 2 -42.12 -22.46 -59.75
CA LYS A 2 -40.66 -22.17 -59.70
C LYS A 2 -40.23 -20.72 -59.41
N LYS A 3 -41.09 -19.71 -59.64
CA LYS A 3 -40.77 -18.29 -59.38
C LYS A 3 -41.00 -17.84 -57.92
N LEU A 4 -41.78 -18.59 -57.13
CA LEU A 4 -42.06 -18.26 -55.72
C LEU A 4 -40.94 -18.74 -54.78
N PHE A 5 -40.26 -19.85 -55.11
CA PHE A 5 -39.13 -20.36 -54.32
C PHE A 5 -37.87 -19.47 -54.38
N LYS A 6 -37.62 -18.76 -55.49
CA LYS A 6 -36.46 -17.85 -55.61
C LYS A 6 -36.59 -16.59 -54.74
N LYS A 7 -37.80 -16.09 -54.52
CA LYS A 7 -38.02 -14.91 -53.66
C LYS A 7 -38.03 -15.26 -52.16
N SER A 8 -38.48 -16.47 -51.80
CA SER A 8 -38.42 -16.98 -50.43
C SER A 8 -36.97 -17.23 -49.96
N SER A 9 -36.11 -17.77 -50.83
CA SER A 9 -34.70 -18.02 -50.50
C SER A 9 -33.91 -16.74 -50.20
N LEU A 10 -34.16 -15.65 -50.93
CA LEU A 10 -33.51 -14.35 -50.73
C LEU A 10 -33.94 -13.70 -49.41
N PHE A 11 -35.22 -13.83 -49.04
CA PHE A 11 -35.73 -13.32 -47.77
C PHE A 11 -35.18 -14.11 -46.58
N PHE A 12 -35.02 -15.42 -46.72
CA PHE A 12 -34.47 -16.27 -45.66
C PHE A 12 -32.97 -16.06 -45.46
N THR A 13 -32.21 -15.80 -46.53
CA THR A 13 -30.79 -15.43 -46.43
C THR A 13 -30.58 -14.03 -45.87
N LEU A 14 -31.45 -13.06 -46.18
CA LEU A 14 -31.40 -11.72 -45.59
C LEU A 14 -31.73 -11.75 -44.09
N LEU A 15 -32.72 -12.56 -43.68
CA LEU A 15 -33.11 -12.73 -42.28
C LEU A 15 -31.99 -13.43 -41.48
N LEU A 16 -31.34 -14.46 -42.05
CA LEU A 16 -30.16 -15.09 -41.44
C LEU A 16 -29.01 -14.09 -41.31
N ALA A 17 -28.73 -13.30 -42.36
CA ALA A 17 -27.68 -12.29 -42.33
C ALA A 17 -27.95 -11.21 -41.27
N THR A 18 -29.20 -10.80 -41.04
CA THR A 18 -29.53 -9.88 -39.93
C THR A 18 -29.32 -10.52 -38.56
N VAL A 19 -29.64 -11.81 -38.37
CA VAL A 19 -29.39 -12.50 -37.08
C VAL A 19 -27.87 -12.67 -36.82
N PHE A 20 -27.05 -12.80 -37.86
CA PHE A 20 -25.58 -12.84 -37.72
C PHE A 20 -24.91 -11.45 -37.67
N LEU A 21 -25.58 -10.37 -38.10
CA LEU A 21 -25.03 -9.01 -38.11
C LEU A 21 -25.58 -8.11 -36.98
N THR A 22 -26.59 -8.54 -36.22
CA THR A 22 -27.14 -7.81 -35.06
C THR A 22 -26.89 -8.50 -33.73
N THR A 23 -26.00 -9.48 -33.66
CA THR A 23 -25.35 -9.74 -32.37
C THR A 23 -24.48 -8.52 -32.10
N ASN A 24 -25.03 -7.57 -31.33
CA ASN A 24 -24.21 -6.91 -30.35
C ASN A 24 -23.53 -8.05 -29.61
N VAL A 25 -22.31 -8.40 -30.03
CA VAL A 25 -21.39 -9.15 -29.20
C VAL A 25 -21.15 -8.17 -28.07
N TYR A 26 -22.02 -8.22 -27.06
CA TYR A 26 -21.66 -7.79 -25.73
C TYR A 26 -20.34 -8.49 -25.51
N ALA A 27 -19.24 -7.74 -25.56
CA ALA A 27 -17.92 -8.29 -25.32
C ALA A 27 -18.06 -9.06 -24.02
N TRP A 28 -18.12 -10.39 -24.13
CA TRP A 28 -18.25 -11.25 -22.98
C TRP A 28 -17.09 -10.85 -22.11
N TYR A 29 -17.41 -10.42 -20.89
CA TYR A 29 -16.43 -9.96 -19.91
C TYR A 29 -15.25 -10.93 -19.92
N THR A 30 -14.15 -10.55 -20.55
CA THR A 30 -12.97 -11.41 -20.59
C THR A 30 -12.26 -11.19 -19.26
N PRO A 31 -12.12 -12.25 -18.44
CA PRO A 31 -11.33 -12.23 -17.22
C PRO A 31 -9.97 -11.54 -17.46
N ASN A 32 -9.77 -10.33 -16.92
CA ASN A 32 -8.50 -9.63 -17.05
C ASN A 32 -7.50 -10.17 -16.02
N LYS A 33 -7.03 -11.41 -16.24
CA LYS A 33 -6.09 -12.11 -15.36
C LYS A 33 -4.64 -11.69 -15.66
N THR A 34 -4.38 -10.39 -15.62
CA THR A 34 -3.05 -9.84 -15.84
C THR A 34 -2.61 -8.98 -14.66
N SER A 35 -1.30 -8.88 -14.42
CA SER A 35 -0.74 -7.91 -13.47
C SER A 35 0.46 -7.15 -14.01
N PHE A 36 0.60 -5.93 -13.56
CA PHE A 36 1.75 -5.08 -13.84
C PHE A 36 2.29 -4.47 -12.54
N ALA A 37 3.61 -4.55 -12.34
CA ALA A 37 4.33 -3.91 -11.24
C ALA A 37 5.41 -2.96 -11.78
N LEU A 38 5.41 -1.72 -11.30
CA LEU A 38 6.36 -0.66 -11.69
C LEU A 38 7.09 -0.11 -10.47
N GLY A 39 8.41 -0.02 -10.57
CA GLY A 39 9.28 0.66 -9.62
C GLY A 39 10.44 1.36 -10.33
N GLY A 40 11.13 2.27 -9.62
CA GLY A 40 12.22 3.08 -10.15
C GLY A 40 13.36 3.30 -9.17
N VAL A 41 14.49 3.76 -9.71
CA VAL A 41 15.67 4.21 -8.96
C VAL A 41 15.85 5.69 -9.25
N TYR A 42 15.92 6.49 -8.21
CA TYR A 42 15.87 7.95 -8.27
C TYR A 42 17.23 8.57 -7.91
N ASP A 43 17.48 9.79 -8.36
CA ASP A 43 18.71 10.55 -8.11
C ASP A 43 18.83 11.05 -6.67
N ASP A 44 17.72 11.11 -5.95
CA ASP A 44 17.64 11.35 -4.51
C ASP A 44 18.04 10.13 -3.66
N GLY A 45 18.34 8.98 -4.29
CA GLY A 45 18.71 7.75 -3.61
C GLY A 45 17.52 6.90 -3.13
N LEU A 46 16.28 7.27 -3.45
CA LEU A 46 15.14 6.37 -3.33
C LEU A 46 15.28 5.21 -4.34
N ASP A 47 15.00 3.99 -3.88
CA ASP A 47 14.90 2.80 -4.73
C ASP A 47 13.62 2.05 -4.36
N THR A 48 12.70 1.97 -5.31
CA THR A 48 11.38 1.29 -5.18
C THR A 48 11.32 -0.01 -5.97
N THR A 49 12.45 -0.48 -6.50
CA THR A 49 12.51 -1.73 -7.27
C THR A 49 12.20 -2.95 -6.41
N ALA A 50 12.54 -2.91 -5.11
CA ALA A 50 12.17 -3.92 -4.13
C ALA A 50 10.63 -4.05 -4.01
N ASP A 51 9.91 -2.94 -4.01
CA ASP A 51 8.44 -2.92 -3.92
C ASP A 51 7.81 -3.62 -5.13
N ALA A 52 8.26 -3.24 -6.33
CA ALA A 52 7.79 -3.85 -7.58
C ALA A 52 8.18 -5.33 -7.68
N ASN A 53 9.35 -5.72 -7.17
CA ASN A 53 9.77 -7.12 -7.06
C ASN A 53 8.83 -7.91 -6.14
N ASN A 54 8.53 -7.39 -4.96
CA ASN A 54 7.65 -8.03 -3.98
C ASN A 54 6.23 -8.18 -4.53
N ALA A 55 5.67 -7.13 -5.13
CA ALA A 55 4.36 -7.17 -5.76
C ALA A 55 4.29 -8.19 -6.91
N HIS A 56 5.27 -8.16 -7.82
CA HIS A 56 5.34 -9.11 -8.93
C HIS A 56 5.45 -10.58 -8.45
N SER A 57 6.30 -10.85 -7.46
CA SER A 57 6.44 -12.19 -6.87
C SER A 57 5.12 -12.66 -6.27
N ALA A 58 4.45 -11.80 -5.49
CA ALA A 58 3.14 -12.12 -4.91
C ALA A 58 2.10 -12.44 -6.01
N TYR A 59 1.95 -11.56 -7.00
CA TYR A 59 0.94 -11.72 -8.04
C TYR A 59 1.20 -12.89 -8.99
N SER A 60 2.47 -13.25 -9.20
CA SER A 60 2.83 -14.42 -10.02
C SER A 60 2.40 -15.73 -9.38
N THR A 61 2.25 -15.77 -8.05
CA THR A 61 1.70 -16.93 -7.33
C THR A 61 0.17 -16.98 -7.30
N MET A 62 -0.52 -15.92 -7.77
CA MET A 62 -1.99 -15.90 -7.82
C MET A 62 -2.55 -16.74 -8.98
N GLY A 63 -1.75 -17.24 -9.92
CA GLY A 63 -2.25 -17.96 -11.10
C GLY A 63 -2.88 -17.04 -12.15
N LEU A 64 -2.31 -15.85 -12.32
CA LEU A 64 -2.63 -14.94 -13.41
C LEU A 64 -2.06 -15.44 -14.73
N SER A 65 -2.67 -15.07 -15.85
CA SER A 65 -2.25 -15.49 -17.19
C SER A 65 -0.98 -14.76 -17.66
N TYR A 66 -0.82 -13.49 -17.28
CA TYR A 66 0.37 -12.70 -17.59
C TYR A 66 0.74 -11.83 -16.40
N THR A 67 2.01 -11.83 -16.03
CA THR A 67 2.55 -10.90 -15.05
C THR A 67 3.74 -10.16 -15.65
N LYS A 68 3.74 -8.83 -15.53
CA LYS A 68 4.84 -7.99 -15.98
C LYS A 68 5.40 -7.20 -14.81
N LYS A 69 6.71 -7.12 -14.76
CA LYS A 69 7.44 -6.20 -13.90
C LYS A 69 8.32 -5.32 -14.77
N LEU A 70 8.32 -4.02 -14.49
CA LEU A 70 9.31 -3.10 -15.00
C LEU A 70 9.94 -2.37 -13.82
N ASN A 71 11.24 -2.53 -13.68
CA ASN A 71 12.05 -1.72 -12.79
C ASN A 71 12.86 -0.78 -13.64
N ASN A 72 13.06 0.44 -13.17
CA ASN A 72 14.13 1.29 -13.69
C ASN A 72 14.03 1.48 -15.21
N THR A 73 12.89 2.00 -15.65
CA THR A 73 12.44 1.92 -17.05
C THR A 73 12.09 3.30 -17.62
N ASN A 74 11.65 3.35 -18.87
CA ASN A 74 11.22 4.58 -19.53
C ASN A 74 9.72 4.55 -19.86
N LYS A 75 9.18 5.72 -20.17
CA LYS A 75 7.79 5.92 -20.57
C LYS A 75 7.32 4.94 -21.67
N THR A 76 8.11 4.74 -22.73
CA THR A 76 7.73 3.89 -23.87
C THR A 76 7.52 2.43 -23.44
N ALA A 77 8.40 1.91 -22.59
CA ALA A 77 8.28 0.54 -22.09
C ALA A 77 7.03 0.36 -21.19
N VAL A 78 6.70 1.36 -20.36
CA VAL A 78 5.49 1.34 -19.53
C VAL A 78 4.21 1.35 -20.36
N MET A 79 4.21 2.04 -21.49
CA MET A 79 3.08 2.07 -22.43
C MET A 79 2.93 0.78 -23.27
N GLY A 80 3.77 -0.23 -23.03
CA GLY A 80 3.72 -1.52 -23.71
C GLY A 80 2.52 -2.40 -23.31
N SER A 81 2.55 -3.64 -23.79
CA SER A 81 1.47 -4.61 -23.59
C SER A 81 1.99 -6.01 -23.25
N HIS A 82 1.13 -6.78 -22.60
CA HIS A 82 1.29 -8.22 -22.39
C HIS A 82 1.20 -8.97 -23.72
N GLY A 83 1.55 -10.26 -23.70
CA GLY A 83 1.49 -11.11 -24.90
C GLY A 83 0.08 -11.30 -25.47
N ASN A 84 -0.96 -11.08 -24.66
CA ASN A 84 -2.36 -11.09 -25.09
C ASN A 84 -2.86 -9.71 -25.60
N GLY A 85 -1.98 -8.73 -25.77
CA GLY A 85 -2.33 -7.38 -26.23
C GLY A 85 -2.92 -6.45 -25.16
N THR A 86 -3.15 -6.92 -23.92
CA THR A 86 -3.59 -6.05 -22.82
C THR A 86 -2.46 -5.08 -22.46
N SER A 87 -2.71 -3.77 -22.45
CA SER A 87 -1.70 -2.79 -22.02
C SER A 87 -1.29 -3.05 -20.57
N TYR A 88 -0.02 -2.83 -20.23
CA TYR A 88 0.47 -2.98 -18.85
C TYR A 88 -0.33 -2.11 -17.86
N LEU A 89 -0.66 -0.87 -18.24
CA LEU A 89 -1.47 0.03 -17.41
C LEU A 89 -2.98 -0.33 -17.39
N ASN A 90 -3.44 -1.21 -18.29
CA ASN A 90 -4.79 -1.79 -18.25
C ASN A 90 -4.81 -3.18 -17.58
N SER A 91 -3.77 -3.55 -16.83
CA SER A 91 -3.74 -4.86 -16.16
C SER A 91 -4.86 -5.01 -15.12
N GLY A 92 -5.30 -6.24 -14.87
CA GLY A 92 -6.27 -6.54 -13.81
C GLY A 92 -5.81 -6.05 -12.44
N ILE A 93 -4.52 -6.21 -12.15
CA ILE A 93 -3.84 -5.56 -11.02
C ILE A 93 -2.73 -4.65 -11.55
N VAL A 94 -2.74 -3.37 -11.17
CA VAL A 94 -1.68 -2.42 -11.47
C VAL A 94 -1.05 -1.97 -10.16
N PHE A 95 0.24 -2.22 -9.97
CA PHE A 95 1.01 -1.79 -8.81
C PHE A 95 2.10 -0.84 -9.27
N MET A 96 2.20 0.31 -8.62
CA MET A 96 3.22 1.30 -8.91
C MET A 96 3.79 1.84 -7.60
N SER A 97 5.11 1.87 -7.47
CA SER A 97 5.80 2.49 -6.32
C SER A 97 6.79 3.54 -6.80
N GLY A 98 6.73 4.74 -6.23
CA GLY A 98 7.53 5.90 -6.66
C GLY A 98 7.19 7.18 -5.91
N HIS A 99 7.76 8.30 -6.35
CA HIS A 99 7.34 9.61 -5.84
C HIS A 99 5.93 9.94 -6.28
N GLY A 100 5.21 10.72 -5.47
CA GLY A 100 3.83 11.06 -5.75
C GLY A 100 3.42 12.41 -5.19
N ASN A 101 2.26 12.83 -5.65
CA ASN A 101 1.40 13.81 -5.01
C ASN A 101 -0.05 13.45 -5.34
N SER A 102 -0.99 14.33 -5.00
CA SER A 102 -2.41 14.08 -5.25
C SER A 102 -2.74 13.86 -6.72
N SER A 103 -1.99 14.40 -7.68
CA SER A 103 -2.36 14.39 -9.10
C SER A 103 -1.57 13.41 -9.97
N LEU A 104 -0.37 13.02 -9.55
CA LEU A 104 0.53 12.18 -10.35
C LEU A 104 1.50 11.34 -9.52
N MET A 105 2.10 10.35 -10.20
CA MET A 105 3.30 9.65 -9.75
C MET A 105 4.46 9.93 -10.71
N SER A 106 5.66 10.06 -10.16
CA SER A 106 6.91 10.28 -10.90
C SER A 106 7.78 9.04 -10.83
N PHE A 107 8.40 8.69 -11.96
CA PHE A 107 9.30 7.55 -12.10
C PHE A 107 10.59 7.95 -12.82
N MET A 108 11.69 7.29 -12.47
CA MET A 108 13.00 7.50 -13.07
C MET A 108 13.70 6.17 -13.39
N ASN A 109 14.67 6.26 -14.31
CA ASN A 109 15.60 5.21 -14.65
C ASN A 109 17.02 5.62 -14.19
N ASN A 110 17.48 5.10 -13.05
CA ASN A 110 18.78 5.34 -12.43
C ASN A 110 19.06 6.84 -12.27
N GLY A 111 18.07 7.58 -11.75
CA GLY A 111 18.14 9.03 -11.61
C GLY A 111 18.07 9.81 -12.94
N THR A 112 17.76 9.16 -14.05
CA THR A 112 17.62 9.79 -15.38
C THR A 112 16.28 9.48 -16.02
N ASN A 113 15.96 10.16 -17.14
CA ASN A 113 14.78 9.87 -17.95
C ASN A 113 13.45 9.90 -17.17
N LYS A 114 13.26 10.97 -16.38
CA LYS A 114 12.07 11.18 -15.55
C LYS A 114 10.79 11.22 -16.40
N PHE A 115 9.78 10.47 -15.98
CA PHE A 115 8.45 10.48 -16.58
C PHE A 115 7.36 10.39 -15.52
N TYR A 116 6.13 10.72 -15.91
CA TYR A 116 5.02 10.88 -15.00
C TYR A 116 3.80 10.08 -15.45
N ILE A 117 3.06 9.54 -14.49
CA ILE A 117 1.74 8.96 -14.69
C ILE A 117 0.75 9.85 -13.93
N GLN A 118 -0.17 10.48 -14.65
CA GLN A 118 -1.06 11.52 -14.12
C GLN A 118 -2.54 11.14 -14.21
N GLY A 119 -3.34 11.64 -13.27
CA GLY A 119 -4.79 11.45 -13.17
C GLY A 119 -5.59 12.24 -14.21
N ASN A 120 -5.35 11.99 -15.50
CA ASN A 120 -6.14 12.53 -16.62
C ASN A 120 -5.97 11.63 -17.86
N THR A 121 -6.41 12.07 -19.04
CA THR A 121 -6.25 11.38 -20.33
C THR A 121 -5.15 11.99 -21.22
N ASN A 122 -4.42 13.00 -20.75
CA ASN A 122 -3.41 13.69 -21.56
C ASN A 122 -2.08 12.92 -21.56
N THR A 123 -1.63 12.49 -22.75
CA THR A 123 -0.33 11.82 -22.94
C THR A 123 0.55 12.65 -23.86
N THR A 124 1.43 13.47 -23.28
CA THR A 124 2.28 14.42 -24.00
C THR A 124 3.64 14.54 -23.31
N GLY A 125 4.73 14.69 -24.09
CA GLY A 125 6.09 14.81 -23.52
C GLY A 125 6.42 13.65 -22.58
N SER A 126 6.82 13.96 -21.35
CA SER A 126 7.13 12.97 -20.29
C SER A 126 5.90 12.44 -19.54
N TYR A 127 4.68 12.87 -19.88
CA TYR A 127 3.46 12.52 -19.16
C TYR A 127 2.68 11.39 -19.84
N ILE A 128 2.13 10.48 -19.03
CA ILE A 128 1.18 9.43 -19.41
C ILE A 128 -0.13 9.70 -18.68
N GLY A 129 -1.21 9.95 -19.43
CA GLY A 129 -2.54 10.09 -18.84
C GLY A 129 -3.11 8.71 -18.51
N ILE A 130 -3.20 8.37 -17.22
CA ILE A 130 -3.62 7.03 -16.77
C ILE A 130 -5.07 6.71 -17.17
N GLY A 131 -5.91 7.73 -17.38
CA GLY A 131 -7.29 7.56 -17.83
C GLY A 131 -7.44 6.93 -19.21
N ASN A 132 -6.39 6.94 -20.04
CA ASN A 132 -6.42 6.22 -21.33
C ASN A 132 -6.38 4.69 -21.17
N TYR A 133 -6.04 4.20 -19.99
CA TYR A 133 -5.77 2.79 -19.73
C TYR A 133 -6.70 2.20 -18.68
N ILE A 134 -7.24 3.00 -17.77
CA ILE A 134 -8.08 2.50 -16.69
C ILE A 134 -9.53 2.34 -17.16
N ASN A 135 -10.13 1.19 -16.84
CA ASN A 135 -11.54 0.89 -17.08
C ASN A 135 -12.05 -0.19 -16.11
N SER A 136 -13.26 -0.71 -16.37
CA SER A 136 -13.92 -1.73 -15.54
C SER A 136 -13.19 -3.07 -15.43
N SER A 137 -12.16 -3.30 -16.24
CA SER A 137 -11.33 -4.51 -16.22
C SER A 137 -10.18 -4.42 -15.21
N ASN A 138 -9.89 -3.23 -14.66
CA ASN A 138 -8.92 -3.08 -13.57
C ASN A 138 -9.59 -3.44 -12.23
N ALA A 139 -9.14 -4.50 -11.58
CA ALA A 139 -9.66 -4.96 -10.29
C ALA A 139 -9.04 -4.23 -9.10
N LEU A 140 -7.73 -3.94 -9.16
CA LEU A 140 -7.01 -3.21 -8.11
C LEU A 140 -5.90 -2.35 -8.70
N VAL A 141 -5.81 -1.10 -8.25
CA VAL A 141 -4.70 -0.19 -8.56
C VAL A 141 -4.02 0.27 -7.26
N VAL A 142 -2.74 -0.06 -7.08
CA VAL A 142 -1.92 0.35 -5.93
C VAL A 142 -0.98 1.47 -6.36
N LEU A 143 -1.14 2.65 -5.75
CA LEU A 143 -0.37 3.86 -6.03
C LEU A 143 0.53 4.20 -4.82
N GLY A 144 1.61 3.43 -4.68
CA GLY A 144 2.61 3.51 -3.61
C GLY A 144 3.49 4.74 -3.72
N GLY A 145 2.96 5.90 -3.37
CA GLY A 145 3.72 7.14 -3.31
C GLY A 145 3.10 8.13 -2.33
N CYS A 146 3.90 9.10 -1.91
CA CYS A 146 3.45 10.16 -1.01
C CYS A 146 2.20 10.86 -1.56
N LYS A 147 1.19 11.06 -0.71
CA LYS A 147 0.02 11.92 -0.99
C LYS A 147 -0.81 11.55 -2.23
N THR A 148 -0.67 10.35 -2.79
CA THR A 148 -1.46 9.88 -3.95
C THR A 148 -2.97 9.80 -3.69
N ALA A 149 -3.37 9.83 -2.42
CA ALA A 149 -4.76 9.88 -1.95
C ALA A 149 -5.10 11.15 -1.13
N GLU A 150 -4.23 12.17 -1.13
CA GLU A 150 -4.44 13.42 -0.36
C GLU A 150 -5.64 14.23 -0.89
N GLY A 151 -6.47 14.74 0.02
CA GLY A 151 -7.63 15.57 -0.31
C GLY A 151 -8.77 14.83 -1.03
N ASN A 152 -9.70 15.60 -1.60
CA ASN A 152 -10.91 15.06 -2.24
C ASN A 152 -10.75 14.77 -3.74
N SER A 153 -9.76 15.39 -4.39
CA SER A 153 -9.42 15.17 -5.80
C SER A 153 -8.01 14.65 -5.87
N ASN A 154 -7.86 13.36 -6.13
CA ASN A 154 -6.56 12.70 -6.19
C ASN A 154 -6.54 11.54 -7.19
N ILE A 155 -5.34 11.08 -7.55
CA ILE A 155 -5.10 10.07 -8.58
C ILE A 155 -5.67 8.70 -8.17
N SER A 156 -5.62 8.34 -6.88
CA SER A 156 -6.24 7.10 -6.39
C SER A 156 -7.76 7.11 -6.55
N LYS A 157 -8.42 8.23 -6.24
CA LYS A 157 -9.85 8.39 -6.50
C LYS A 157 -10.14 8.44 -8.00
N TYR A 158 -9.32 9.15 -8.77
CA TYR A 158 -9.49 9.29 -10.22
C TYR A 158 -9.54 7.94 -10.93
N VAL A 159 -8.64 6.99 -10.62
CA VAL A 159 -8.65 5.67 -11.28
C VAL A 159 -9.92 4.88 -10.99
N VAL A 160 -10.51 5.02 -9.81
CA VAL A 160 -11.81 4.39 -9.49
C VAL A 160 -12.94 5.09 -10.24
N ASP A 161 -12.90 6.41 -10.34
CA ASP A 161 -13.87 7.19 -11.12
C ASP A 161 -13.81 6.85 -12.64
N GLN A 162 -12.65 6.41 -13.15
CA GLN A 162 -12.49 5.88 -14.51
C GLN A 162 -12.93 4.42 -14.67
N GLY A 163 -13.34 3.75 -13.59
CA GLY A 163 -13.96 2.43 -13.61
C GLY A 163 -13.18 1.31 -12.95
N ALA A 164 -11.96 1.55 -12.45
CA ALA A 164 -11.27 0.54 -11.64
C ALA A 164 -12.15 0.14 -10.45
N LYS A 165 -12.13 -1.15 -10.08
CA LYS A 165 -12.98 -1.64 -8.98
C LYS A 165 -12.49 -1.13 -7.63
N SER A 166 -11.19 -1.09 -7.42
CA SER A 166 -10.61 -0.56 -6.20
C SER A 166 -9.26 0.10 -6.46
N SER A 167 -8.88 1.01 -5.58
CA SER A 167 -7.53 1.53 -5.51
C SER A 167 -7.09 1.79 -4.08
N ILE A 168 -5.78 1.88 -3.88
CA ILE A 168 -5.18 2.34 -2.63
C ILE A 168 -4.06 3.34 -2.93
N GLY A 169 -3.99 4.40 -2.13
CA GLY A 169 -2.90 5.39 -2.14
C GLY A 169 -2.75 6.03 -0.75
N TRP A 170 -1.77 6.91 -0.58
CA TRP A 170 -1.44 7.49 0.73
C TRP A 170 -1.93 8.91 0.87
N THR A 171 -2.48 9.23 2.04
CA THR A 171 -2.99 10.59 2.34
C THR A 171 -1.93 11.52 2.89
N THR A 172 -0.79 10.97 3.31
CA THR A 172 0.32 11.71 3.91
C THR A 172 1.61 11.54 3.12
N THR A 173 2.61 12.35 3.45
CA THR A 173 4.00 12.03 3.10
C THR A 173 4.42 10.78 3.88
N ILE A 174 5.20 9.94 3.23
CA ILE A 174 5.89 8.80 3.82
C ILE A 174 7.32 9.26 4.07
N ASN A 175 7.82 9.13 5.29
CA ASN A 175 9.11 9.66 5.73
C ASN A 175 10.23 8.60 5.76
N ASN A 176 9.88 7.31 5.63
CA ASN A 176 10.84 6.23 5.53
C ASN A 176 10.46 5.19 4.47
N ALA A 177 11.19 5.19 3.35
CA ALA A 177 11.01 4.24 2.27
C ALA A 177 11.05 2.77 2.73
N GLY A 178 11.97 2.41 3.64
CA GLY A 178 12.09 1.03 4.15
C GLY A 178 10.83 0.54 4.88
N SER A 179 10.23 1.39 5.72
CA SER A 179 8.95 1.09 6.39
C SER A 179 7.84 0.88 5.37
N HIS A 180 7.78 1.70 4.33
CA HIS A 180 6.79 1.57 3.27
C HIS A 180 6.99 0.31 2.42
N THR A 181 8.23 -0.02 2.07
CA THR A 181 8.58 -1.30 1.42
C THR A 181 8.11 -2.50 2.24
N ASN A 182 8.33 -2.48 3.56
CA ASN A 182 7.88 -3.53 4.45
C ASN A 182 6.35 -3.60 4.53
N TRP A 183 5.67 -2.45 4.58
CA TRP A 183 4.22 -2.38 4.52
C TRP A 183 3.66 -2.97 3.22
N LEU A 184 4.17 -2.52 2.06
CA LEU A 184 3.75 -2.98 0.74
C LEU A 184 4.01 -4.48 0.57
N LYS A 185 5.14 -4.99 1.09
CA LYS A 185 5.44 -6.44 1.10
C LYS A 185 4.39 -7.22 1.89
N ARG A 186 4.03 -6.78 3.10
CA ARG A 186 3.01 -7.44 3.94
C ARG A 186 1.63 -7.39 3.29
N PHE A 187 1.23 -6.24 2.76
CA PHE A 187 -0.01 -6.09 2.00
C PHE A 187 -0.06 -7.06 0.81
N ASN A 188 0.99 -7.09 -0.02
CA ASN A 188 1.05 -7.95 -1.20
C ASN A 188 1.08 -9.45 -0.84
N ASN A 189 1.75 -9.80 0.27
CA ASN A 189 1.77 -11.17 0.79
C ASN A 189 0.40 -11.66 1.26
N LYS A 190 -0.51 -10.77 1.65
CA LYS A 190 -1.87 -11.12 2.06
C LYS A 190 -2.87 -11.05 0.91
N ILE A 191 -2.79 -10.04 0.05
CA ILE A 191 -3.75 -9.88 -1.06
C ILE A 191 -3.64 -10.98 -2.13
N LYS A 192 -2.47 -11.62 -2.23
CA LYS A 192 -2.26 -12.77 -3.12
C LYS A 192 -3.14 -13.97 -2.74
N ASP A 193 -3.52 -14.07 -1.46
CA ASP A 193 -4.45 -15.08 -0.98
C ASP A 193 -5.83 -14.70 -1.53
N LYS A 194 -6.32 -15.47 -2.50
CA LYS A 194 -7.49 -15.15 -3.34
C LYS A 194 -8.80 -14.90 -2.56
N SER A 195 -8.83 -15.20 -1.27
CA SER A 195 -9.93 -14.97 -0.35
C SER A 195 -9.79 -13.70 0.49
N THR A 196 -8.61 -13.10 0.55
CA THR A 196 -8.33 -11.94 1.41
C THR A 196 -8.76 -10.65 0.72
N THR A 197 -9.61 -9.85 1.36
CA THR A 197 -10.08 -8.58 0.78
C THR A 197 -8.96 -7.53 0.78
N VAL A 198 -9.08 -6.46 -0.02
CA VAL A 198 -8.12 -5.35 -0.01
C VAL A 198 -8.03 -4.74 1.40
N SER A 199 -9.16 -4.55 2.07
CA SER A 199 -9.22 -3.99 3.43
C SER A 199 -8.62 -4.93 4.47
N ALA A 200 -8.82 -6.25 4.35
CA ALA A 200 -8.18 -7.22 5.25
C ALA A 200 -6.66 -7.28 5.04
N ALA A 201 -6.20 -7.23 3.78
CA ALA A 201 -4.77 -7.17 3.47
C ALA A 201 -4.12 -5.88 4.01
N LYS A 202 -4.80 -4.73 3.85
CA LYS A 202 -4.39 -3.45 4.45
C LYS A 202 -4.31 -3.55 5.96
N SER A 203 -5.38 -4.05 6.60
CA SER A 203 -5.46 -4.19 8.05
C SER A 203 -4.41 -5.14 8.63
N SER A 204 -4.05 -6.20 7.90
CA SER A 204 -2.95 -7.08 8.29
C SER A 204 -1.58 -6.38 8.20
N ALA A 205 -1.35 -5.55 7.17
CA ALA A 205 -0.13 -4.75 7.08
C ALA A 205 -0.08 -3.67 8.18
N ASP A 206 -1.17 -2.93 8.40
CA ASP A 206 -1.27 -1.89 9.43
C ASP A 206 -1.13 -2.43 10.86
N GLY A 207 -1.36 -3.72 11.08
CA GLY A 207 -1.19 -4.38 12.37
C GLY A 207 0.25 -4.38 12.91
N HIS A 208 1.25 -4.02 12.09
CA HIS A 208 2.65 -4.03 12.49
C HIS A 208 3.16 -2.67 12.95
N ILE A 209 4.18 -2.66 13.82
CA ILE A 209 4.91 -1.45 14.18
C ILE A 209 6.01 -1.21 13.15
N TYR A 210 6.02 -0.01 12.59
CA TYR A 210 7.02 0.45 11.63
C TYR A 210 7.91 1.51 12.26
N LEU A 211 9.06 1.79 11.66
CA LEU A 211 9.87 2.93 12.08
C LEU A 211 9.18 4.26 11.72
N ASP A 212 8.51 4.28 10.57
CA ASP A 212 7.57 5.33 10.18
C ASP A 212 6.15 4.75 10.09
N ASN A 213 5.32 5.00 11.11
CA ASN A 213 3.95 4.52 11.15
C ASN A 213 2.98 5.31 10.24
N THR A 214 3.42 6.38 9.56
CA THR A 214 2.58 7.08 8.57
C THR A 214 2.27 6.22 7.34
N VAL A 215 3.00 5.11 7.16
CA VAL A 215 2.69 4.08 6.15
C VAL A 215 1.30 3.49 6.31
N LYS A 216 0.69 3.58 7.51
CA LYS A 216 -0.69 3.12 7.78
C LYS A 216 -1.77 4.06 7.25
N ASN A 217 -1.40 5.28 6.85
CA ASN A 217 -2.31 6.32 6.32
C ASN A 217 -2.70 6.11 4.84
N GLY A 218 -2.60 4.87 4.37
CA GLY A 218 -3.21 4.43 3.13
C GLY A 218 -4.74 4.56 3.20
N LYS A 219 -5.36 4.92 2.09
CA LYS A 219 -6.80 5.05 1.93
C LYS A 219 -7.28 4.24 0.75
N ILE A 220 -8.32 3.44 0.97
CA ILE A 220 -8.94 2.63 -0.08
C ILE A 220 -10.10 3.40 -0.72
N TYR A 221 -10.18 3.36 -2.05
CA TYR A 221 -11.34 3.79 -2.81
C TYR A 221 -11.98 2.59 -3.52
N GLY A 222 -13.30 2.58 -3.65
CA GLY A 222 -14.05 1.51 -4.33
C GLY A 222 -14.25 0.26 -3.48
N PHE A 223 -14.22 -0.92 -4.11
CA PHE A 223 -14.62 -2.21 -3.52
C PHE A 223 -13.54 -2.85 -2.64
N GLY A 224 -13.20 -2.21 -1.51
CA GLY A 224 -12.19 -2.70 -0.58
C GLY A 224 -12.51 -4.06 0.09
N ASN A 225 -13.79 -4.41 0.21
CA ASN A 225 -14.30 -5.69 0.72
C ASN A 225 -14.16 -6.88 -0.23
N TYR A 226 -13.60 -6.70 -1.42
CA TYR A 226 -13.43 -7.79 -2.35
C TYR A 226 -11.95 -8.04 -2.59
N ASN A 227 -11.57 -9.31 -2.77
CA ASN A 227 -10.28 -9.63 -3.34
C ASN A 227 -10.31 -9.29 -4.84
N PRO A 228 -9.24 -8.72 -5.44
CA PRO A 228 -9.20 -8.45 -6.88
C PRO A 228 -9.44 -9.69 -7.76
N TRP A 229 -9.11 -10.88 -7.27
CA TRP A 229 -9.39 -12.17 -7.94
C TRP A 229 -10.86 -12.37 -8.23
N TYR A 230 -11.77 -11.92 -7.35
CA TYR A 230 -13.21 -12.01 -7.56
C TYR A 230 -13.62 -11.30 -8.86
N PHE A 231 -13.22 -10.05 -9.03
CA PHE A 231 -13.53 -9.28 -10.24
C PHE A 231 -12.83 -9.88 -11.45
N MET A 232 -11.55 -10.21 -11.34
CA MET A 232 -10.80 -10.83 -12.44
C MET A 232 -11.38 -12.17 -12.93
N ASN A 233 -12.32 -12.80 -12.20
CA ASN A 233 -13.02 -14.03 -12.63
C ASN A 233 -14.48 -13.81 -13.03
N GLY A 234 -14.89 -12.58 -13.34
CA GLY A 234 -16.26 -12.27 -13.77
C GLY A 234 -17.24 -12.09 -12.63
N GLY A 235 -16.74 -11.90 -11.41
CA GLY A 235 -17.57 -11.51 -10.28
C GLY A 235 -18.32 -10.21 -10.58
N SER A 236 -19.64 -10.26 -10.45
CA SER A 236 -20.53 -9.09 -10.57
C SER A 236 -21.10 -8.76 -9.21
N TYR A 237 -20.99 -7.50 -8.81
CA TYR A 237 -21.54 -7.00 -7.54
C TYR A 237 -22.77 -6.14 -7.81
N SER A 238 -23.77 -6.21 -6.93
CA SER A 238 -24.83 -5.21 -6.86
C SER A 238 -24.44 -4.16 -5.83
N LYS A 239 -24.53 -2.86 -6.16
CA LYS A 239 -24.50 -1.78 -5.16
C LYS A 239 -25.76 -1.90 -4.29
N SER A 240 -25.76 -2.81 -3.32
CA SER A 240 -26.75 -2.81 -2.24
C SER A 240 -26.12 -2.05 -1.08
N SER A 241 -26.86 -1.06 -0.55
CA SER A 241 -26.44 -0.10 0.47
C SER A 241 -26.23 -0.69 1.88
N SER A 242 -26.16 -2.01 2.00
CA SER A 242 -25.87 -2.72 3.25
C SER A 242 -24.78 -3.77 3.00
N ASP A 243 -23.56 -3.30 2.73
CA ASP A 243 -22.35 -4.13 2.83
C ASP A 243 -22.01 -4.41 4.31
N GLU A 244 -23.01 -4.61 5.19
CA GLU A 244 -22.82 -4.97 6.62
C GLU A 244 -22.09 -6.33 6.80
N ASN A 245 -21.90 -7.10 5.73
CA ASN A 245 -21.08 -8.31 5.74
C ASN A 245 -19.56 -8.04 5.54
N TYR A 246 -19.12 -6.78 5.53
CA TYR A 246 -17.74 -6.33 5.26
C TYR A 246 -16.67 -6.91 6.20
N TYR A 247 -17.06 -7.39 7.39
CA TYR A 247 -16.11 -7.72 8.46
C TYR A 247 -15.97 -9.21 8.77
N ASN A 248 -16.85 -10.09 8.27
CA ASN A 248 -16.77 -11.52 8.61
C ASN A 248 -15.58 -12.26 7.97
N SER A 249 -14.90 -11.67 6.99
CA SER A 249 -13.62 -12.19 6.45
C SER A 249 -12.37 -11.68 7.19
N ILE A 250 -12.52 -10.83 8.23
CA ILE A 250 -11.41 -10.34 9.07
C ILE A 250 -11.06 -11.33 10.20
N PHE A 251 -11.84 -12.42 10.35
CA PHE A 251 -11.72 -13.39 11.45
C PHE A 251 -10.86 -14.62 11.17
N ASN A 252 -10.19 -14.71 10.02
CA ASN A 252 -9.02 -15.59 9.93
C ASN A 252 -7.85 -14.86 10.60
N LEU A 253 -7.87 -14.86 11.93
CA LEU A 253 -6.79 -14.33 12.75
C LEU A 253 -5.51 -15.10 12.44
N ASN A 254 -4.42 -14.36 12.25
CA ASN A 254 -3.09 -14.96 12.25
C ASN A 254 -2.66 -15.29 13.69
N GLU A 255 -1.57 -16.02 13.86
CA GLU A 255 -1.05 -16.44 15.17
C GLU A 255 -0.81 -15.28 16.15
N ASN A 256 -0.56 -14.07 15.64
CA ASN A 256 -0.29 -12.87 16.44
C ASN A 256 -1.47 -11.88 16.48
N GLU A 257 -2.67 -12.29 16.07
CA GLU A 257 -3.86 -11.44 15.99
C GLU A 257 -4.94 -11.90 16.97
N TYR A 258 -5.50 -10.96 17.73
CA TYR A 258 -6.46 -11.25 18.79
C TYR A 258 -7.70 -10.38 18.67
N LEU A 259 -8.88 -10.97 18.87
CA LEU A 259 -10.13 -10.23 19.02
C LEU A 259 -10.37 -9.98 20.51
N VAL A 260 -10.29 -8.71 20.93
CA VAL A 260 -10.39 -8.35 22.35
C VAL A 260 -11.86 -8.11 22.75
N THR A 261 -12.60 -7.34 21.94
CA THR A 261 -14.05 -7.11 22.14
C THR A 261 -14.72 -6.68 20.84
N THR A 262 -16.03 -6.91 20.74
CA THR A 262 -16.88 -6.55 19.60
C THR A 262 -17.84 -5.40 19.88
N LYS A 263 -17.90 -4.91 21.13
CA LYS A 263 -18.64 -3.69 21.52
C LYS A 263 -17.86 -2.93 22.60
N ILE A 264 -17.71 -1.63 22.44
CA ILE A 264 -16.91 -0.77 23.33
C ILE A 264 -17.75 0.42 23.79
N ASP A 265 -17.66 0.73 25.08
CA ASP A 265 -17.87 2.10 25.58
C ASP A 265 -16.52 2.82 25.50
N SER A 266 -16.41 3.83 24.63
CA SER A 266 -15.15 4.48 24.25
C SER A 266 -14.36 5.05 25.45
N LYS A 267 -15.00 5.23 26.60
CA LYS A 267 -14.39 5.77 27.82
C LYS A 267 -13.38 4.84 28.49
N ASN A 268 -13.31 3.54 28.13
CA ASN A 268 -12.45 2.56 28.82
C ASN A 268 -11.51 1.76 27.90
N ILE A 269 -11.25 2.23 26.67
CA ILE A 269 -10.48 1.43 25.70
C ILE A 269 -9.07 1.07 26.19
N GLU A 270 -8.33 2.02 26.78
CA GLU A 270 -6.98 1.77 27.29
C GLU A 270 -6.99 0.68 28.37
N LYS A 271 -7.90 0.78 29.33
CA LYS A 271 -8.03 -0.23 30.39
C LYS A 271 -8.31 -1.62 29.82
N ILE A 272 -9.22 -1.73 28.85
CA ILE A 272 -9.53 -3.01 28.20
C ILE A 272 -8.29 -3.60 27.51
N ILE A 273 -7.51 -2.78 26.84
CA ILE A 273 -6.27 -3.19 26.18
C ILE A 273 -5.23 -3.65 27.19
N VAL A 274 -4.96 -2.84 28.22
CA VAL A 274 -4.00 -3.15 29.27
C VAL A 274 -4.39 -4.45 29.97
N ASP A 275 -5.64 -4.58 30.40
CA ASP A 275 -6.14 -5.78 31.08
C ASP A 275 -5.99 -7.03 30.19
N PHE A 276 -6.26 -6.91 28.88
CA PHE A 276 -6.09 -8.02 27.94
C PHE A 276 -4.62 -8.42 27.77
N ILE A 277 -3.72 -7.45 27.52
CA ILE A 277 -2.29 -7.73 27.35
C ILE A 277 -1.74 -8.36 28.63
N THR A 278 -2.02 -7.78 29.79
CA THR A 278 -1.53 -8.29 31.08
C THR A 278 -2.00 -9.71 31.37
N LYS A 279 -3.23 -10.05 30.99
CA LYS A 279 -3.80 -11.35 31.31
C LYS A 279 -3.40 -12.44 30.31
N GLU A 280 -3.43 -12.13 29.02
CA GLU A 280 -3.37 -13.13 27.95
C GLU A 280 -2.01 -13.17 27.23
N LEU A 281 -1.21 -12.08 27.25
CA LEU A 281 0.01 -11.96 26.44
C LEU A 281 1.29 -11.75 27.27
N ASP A 282 1.31 -10.78 28.18
CA ASP A 282 2.49 -10.41 28.97
C ASP A 282 2.09 -10.02 30.39
N LYS A 283 2.28 -10.93 31.35
CA LYS A 283 1.92 -10.73 32.76
C LYS A 283 2.66 -9.59 33.46
N ASP A 284 3.82 -9.22 32.93
CA ASP A 284 4.66 -8.15 33.48
C ASP A 284 4.50 -6.84 32.67
N PHE A 285 3.50 -6.78 31.79
CA PHE A 285 3.22 -5.62 30.97
C PHE A 285 3.02 -4.36 31.82
N ASN A 286 3.80 -3.33 31.51
CA ASN A 286 3.68 -2.01 32.11
C ASN A 286 3.59 -0.96 30.99
N ILE A 287 2.41 -0.36 30.85
CA ILE A 287 2.13 0.64 29.82
C ILE A 287 3.10 1.83 29.83
N GLN A 288 3.72 2.15 30.98
CA GLN A 288 4.69 3.26 31.09
C GLN A 288 5.99 3.01 30.32
N ASP A 289 6.27 1.76 29.94
CA ASP A 289 7.41 1.43 29.07
C ASP A 289 7.12 1.70 27.58
N TYR A 290 5.88 2.06 27.25
CA TYR A 290 5.43 2.20 25.87
C TYR A 290 5.07 3.66 25.57
N LYS A 291 5.38 4.10 24.35
CA LYS A 291 4.88 5.37 23.81
C LYS A 291 3.78 5.08 22.80
N LEU A 292 2.69 5.84 22.89
CA LEU A 292 1.55 5.71 21.99
C LEU A 292 1.78 6.50 20.71
N GLU A 293 1.74 5.83 19.56
CA GLU A 293 1.72 6.44 18.23
C GLU A 293 0.36 6.15 17.57
N ILE A 294 -0.33 7.16 17.04
CA ILE A 294 -1.68 7.01 16.46
C ILE A 294 -1.62 7.32 14.97
N ASN A 295 -2.04 6.34 14.15
CA ASN A 295 -2.02 6.45 12.69
C ASN A 295 -3.22 5.74 12.05
N GLY A 296 -3.45 5.96 10.77
CA GLY A 296 -4.50 5.32 9.99
C GLY A 296 -5.48 6.32 9.36
N ASN A 297 -6.15 5.88 8.29
CA ASN A 297 -7.16 6.66 7.58
C ASN A 297 -8.54 6.02 7.66
N ASP A 298 -8.67 4.82 7.07
CA ASP A 298 -9.92 4.05 7.07
C ASP A 298 -10.21 3.44 8.46
N THR A 299 -9.16 3.00 9.14
CA THR A 299 -9.17 2.45 10.51
C THR A 299 -8.12 3.19 11.31
N ILE A 300 -8.41 3.50 12.57
CA ILE A 300 -7.44 4.11 13.49
C ILE A 300 -6.67 3.02 14.23
N TYR A 301 -5.35 3.13 14.22
CA TYR A 301 -4.41 2.25 14.87
C TYR A 301 -3.70 2.98 16.01
N TYR A 302 -3.69 2.34 17.17
CA TYR A 302 -3.00 2.78 18.38
C TYR A 302 -1.80 1.85 18.58
N ASP A 303 -0.60 2.35 18.31
CA ASP A 303 0.64 1.60 18.45
C ASP A 303 1.27 1.91 19.80
N TYR A 304 1.23 0.96 20.72
CA TYR A 304 1.99 0.99 21.96
C TYR A 304 3.39 0.48 21.65
N VAL A 305 4.30 1.39 21.31
CA VAL A 305 5.68 1.08 20.90
C VAL A 305 6.57 1.03 22.14
N LEU A 306 7.34 -0.05 22.32
CA LEU A 306 8.26 -0.19 23.46
C LEU A 306 9.45 0.77 23.30
N TYR A 307 9.69 1.57 24.34
CA TYR A 307 10.84 2.48 24.45
C TYR A 307 11.69 2.12 25.66
N ILE A 308 13.01 2.15 25.50
CA ILE A 308 13.96 1.81 26.56
C ILE A 308 14.98 2.94 26.65
N ASN A 309 14.90 3.76 27.69
CA ASN A 309 15.75 4.96 27.86
C ASN A 309 15.77 5.82 26.58
N ASP A 310 14.59 6.15 26.06
CA ASP A 310 14.36 6.88 24.80
C ASP A 310 14.85 6.20 23.50
N VAL A 311 15.40 4.99 23.57
CA VAL A 311 15.66 4.16 22.38
C VAL A 311 14.34 3.54 21.94
N ARG A 312 13.92 3.90 20.72
CA ARG A 312 12.75 3.31 20.06
C ARG A 312 13.06 1.87 19.64
N THR A 313 12.07 0.98 19.68
CA THR A 313 12.19 -0.38 19.16
C THR A 313 11.15 -0.64 18.06
N SER A 314 11.20 -1.81 17.41
CA SER A 314 10.13 -2.35 16.56
C SER A 314 9.10 -3.17 17.33
N PHE A 315 9.25 -3.30 18.66
CA PHE A 315 8.42 -4.15 19.50
C PHE A 315 7.27 -3.39 20.13
N GLY A 316 6.18 -4.10 20.38
CA GLY A 316 5.04 -3.58 21.10
C GLY A 316 3.72 -4.20 20.66
N TYR A 317 2.65 -3.45 20.84
CA TYR A 317 1.29 -3.90 20.52
C TYR A 317 0.59 -2.88 19.65
N THR A 318 -0.06 -3.35 18.60
CA THR A 318 -0.91 -2.50 17.74
C THR A 318 -2.36 -2.80 18.04
N VAL A 319 -3.17 -1.76 18.22
CA VAL A 319 -4.61 -1.90 18.44
C VAL A 319 -5.36 -1.21 17.31
N ALA A 320 -6.18 -1.95 16.57
CA ALA A 320 -7.09 -1.42 15.58
C ALA A 320 -8.46 -1.19 16.21
N LEU A 321 -8.93 0.07 16.17
CA LEU A 321 -10.30 0.41 16.52
C LEU A 321 -11.13 0.51 15.25
N ILE A 322 -12.03 -0.46 15.06
CA ILE A 322 -12.87 -0.58 13.88
C ILE A 322 -14.30 -0.19 14.26
N ASP A 323 -14.86 0.79 13.56
CA ASP A 323 -16.25 1.28 13.71
C ASP A 323 -16.65 1.59 15.17
N ASN A 324 -15.71 2.12 15.95
CA ASN A 324 -15.84 2.43 17.38
C ASN A 324 -16.33 1.26 18.26
N SER A 325 -16.27 0.03 17.77
CA SER A 325 -16.94 -1.11 18.40
C SER A 325 -16.06 -2.34 18.50
N ILE A 326 -15.17 -2.56 17.52
CA ILE A 326 -14.33 -3.76 17.49
C ILE A 326 -12.89 -3.36 17.80
N VAL A 327 -12.33 -4.04 18.80
CA VAL A 327 -10.89 -3.99 19.10
C VAL A 327 -10.24 -5.25 18.55
N LYS A 328 -9.35 -5.07 17.57
CA LYS A 328 -8.39 -6.09 17.17
C LYS A 328 -7.01 -5.70 17.66
N LEU A 329 -6.32 -6.63 18.32
CA LEU A 329 -4.98 -6.43 18.85
C LEU A 329 -3.99 -7.29 18.06
N TYR A 330 -2.82 -6.73 17.80
CA TYR A 330 -1.71 -7.40 17.14
C TYR A 330 -0.52 -7.40 18.09
N ASP A 331 -0.02 -8.60 18.37
CA ASP A 331 1.23 -8.79 19.11
C ASP A 331 2.41 -8.64 18.15
N ASN A 332 3.26 -7.63 18.41
CA ASN A 332 4.50 -7.38 17.69
C ASN A 332 5.73 -7.60 18.58
N MET A 333 5.61 -8.42 19.63
CA MET A 333 6.70 -8.76 20.54
C MET A 333 7.61 -9.89 20.02
N ASP A 334 7.23 -10.57 18.94
CA ASP A 334 7.98 -11.68 18.31
C ASP A 334 8.40 -12.77 19.33
N SER A 335 7.46 -13.16 20.20
CA SER A 335 7.69 -14.12 21.29
C SER A 335 8.75 -13.70 22.32
N LYS A 336 9.11 -12.40 22.40
CA LYS A 336 10.02 -11.85 23.41
C LYS A 336 9.25 -11.09 24.48
N SER A 337 9.72 -11.16 25.72
CA SER A 337 9.24 -10.29 26.78
C SER A 337 9.86 -8.90 26.71
N ALA A 338 9.17 -7.88 27.24
CA ALA A 338 9.75 -6.54 27.39
C ALA A 338 11.05 -6.56 28.23
N ALA A 339 11.12 -7.43 29.24
CA ALA A 339 12.31 -7.59 30.08
C ALA A 339 13.54 -8.10 29.31
N GLU A 340 13.36 -9.04 28.39
CA GLU A 340 14.44 -9.55 27.54
C GLU A 340 14.99 -8.46 26.63
N ILE A 341 14.11 -7.68 26.00
CA ILE A 341 14.51 -6.58 25.10
C ILE A 341 15.20 -5.46 25.91
N LYS A 342 14.67 -5.11 27.09
CA LYS A 342 15.29 -4.13 28.00
C LYS A 342 16.73 -4.50 28.36
N ARG A 343 16.97 -5.77 28.67
CA ARG A 343 18.31 -6.27 28.98
C ARG A 343 19.25 -6.13 27.78
N ALA A 344 18.81 -6.57 26.60
CA ALA A 344 19.61 -6.46 25.38
C ALA A 344 20.00 -5.00 25.05
N VAL A 345 19.04 -4.07 25.13
CA VAL A 345 19.30 -2.64 24.85
C VAL A 345 20.22 -2.03 25.91
N LYS A 346 20.05 -2.37 27.20
CA LYS A 346 20.87 -1.81 28.28
C LYS A 346 22.35 -2.17 28.16
N GLU A 347 22.66 -3.36 27.65
CA GLU A 347 24.04 -3.83 27.46
C GLU A 347 24.81 -3.05 26.39
N ILE A 348 24.10 -2.49 25.41
CA ILE A 348 24.68 -1.76 24.27
C ILE A 348 24.33 -0.27 24.28
N TYR A 349 23.74 0.22 25.37
CA TYR A 349 23.22 1.58 25.45
C TYR A 349 24.36 2.60 25.36
N PRO A 350 24.34 3.52 24.38
CA PRO A 350 25.44 4.45 24.17
C PRO A 350 25.37 5.68 25.08
N GLU A 351 26.48 6.40 25.20
CA GLU A 351 26.51 7.71 25.86
C GLU A 351 25.66 8.75 25.09
N SER A 352 24.90 9.57 25.83
CA SER A 352 23.99 10.58 25.24
C SER A 352 24.69 11.58 24.31
N LYS A 353 25.93 12.00 24.63
CA LYS A 353 26.73 12.91 23.78
C LYS A 353 27.04 12.32 22.41
N LYS A 354 27.15 11.00 22.31
CA LYS A 354 27.41 10.30 21.05
C LYS A 354 26.17 10.34 20.14
N ILE A 355 24.99 10.12 20.71
CA ILE A 355 23.70 10.25 19.99
C ILE A 355 23.52 11.67 19.45
N GLU A 356 23.79 12.70 20.26
CA GLU A 356 23.67 14.10 19.85
C GLU A 356 24.62 14.44 18.67
N SER A 357 25.89 14.02 18.76
CA SER A 357 26.87 14.24 17.69
C SER A 357 26.46 13.56 16.38
N ILE A 358 25.96 12.32 16.43
CA ILE A 358 25.48 11.62 15.24
C ILE A 358 24.23 12.30 14.67
N SER A 359 23.33 12.78 15.54
CA SER A 359 22.11 13.47 15.12
C SER A 359 22.43 14.73 14.30
N LEU A 360 23.39 15.54 14.76
CA LEU A 360 23.87 16.73 14.04
C LEU A 360 24.47 16.38 12.68
N LYS A 361 25.28 15.31 12.59
CA LYS A 361 25.87 14.85 11.32
C LYS A 361 24.80 14.44 10.32
N ILE A 362 23.73 13.78 10.77
CA ILE A 362 22.60 13.41 9.91
C ILE A 362 21.88 14.66 9.39
N ASP A 363 21.59 15.63 10.26
CA ASP A 363 20.96 16.91 9.88
C ASP A 363 21.83 17.66 8.84
N GLU A 364 23.14 17.76 9.04
CA GLU A 364 24.08 18.39 8.09
C GLU A 364 24.08 17.69 6.72
N LYS A 365 24.12 16.35 6.71
CA LYS A 365 24.13 15.53 5.49
C LYS A 365 22.86 15.73 4.66
N ILE A 366 21.70 15.78 5.32
CA ILE A 366 20.39 16.04 4.68
C ILE A 366 20.36 17.44 4.07
N ASN A 367 20.69 18.47 4.86
CA ASN A 367 20.63 19.85 4.41
C ASN A 367 21.59 20.13 3.26
N SER A 368 22.76 19.47 3.25
CA SER A 368 23.73 19.56 2.16
C SER A 368 23.21 18.89 0.87
N LYS A 369 22.67 17.66 0.97
CA LYS A 369 22.17 16.91 -0.19
C LYS A 369 20.97 17.59 -0.85
N TYR A 370 20.04 18.10 -0.06
CA TYR A 370 18.77 18.66 -0.52
C TYR A 370 18.71 20.19 -0.40
N LYS A 371 19.87 20.87 -0.50
CA LYS A 371 20.00 22.33 -0.30
C LYS A 371 19.09 23.22 -1.17
N ASN A 372 18.57 22.68 -2.27
CA ASN A 372 17.69 23.38 -3.21
C ASN A 372 16.21 22.96 -3.09
N GLU A 373 15.91 22.00 -2.22
CA GLU A 373 14.56 21.47 -2.02
C GLU A 373 14.04 21.91 -0.65
N LYS A 374 12.72 21.81 -0.44
CA LYS A 374 12.12 22.11 0.85
C LYS A 374 12.13 20.86 1.72
N ILE A 375 12.87 20.93 2.83
CA ILE A 375 13.06 19.81 3.76
C ILE A 375 12.26 20.09 5.03
N SER A 376 11.64 19.05 5.59
CA SER A 376 11.03 19.10 6.92
C SER A 376 11.43 17.87 7.71
N LYS A 377 12.06 18.08 8.88
CA LYS A 377 12.41 16.98 9.79
C LYS A 377 11.14 16.37 10.36
N TYR A 378 10.98 15.06 10.16
CA TYR A 378 9.90 14.29 10.73
C TYR A 378 10.28 13.77 12.12
N MET A 379 11.40 13.04 12.20
CA MET A 379 11.93 12.55 13.47
C MET A 379 13.43 12.33 13.40
N ILE A 380 14.09 12.40 14.56
CA ILE A 380 15.44 11.89 14.75
C ILE A 380 15.47 11.17 16.10
N THR A 381 15.79 9.88 16.10
CA THR A 381 15.69 9.05 17.31
C THR A 381 16.77 7.98 17.32
N PRO A 382 17.31 7.61 18.49
CA PRO A 382 17.97 6.33 18.63
C PRO A 382 16.94 5.20 18.44
N TYR A 383 17.35 4.16 17.72
CA TYR A 383 16.54 3.00 17.37
C TYR A 383 17.35 1.73 17.57
N TYR A 384 16.76 0.75 18.26
CA TYR A 384 17.31 -0.58 18.42
C TYR A 384 16.86 -1.47 17.26
N ASP A 385 17.82 -1.94 16.47
CA ASP A 385 17.61 -2.95 15.44
C ASP A 385 17.90 -4.33 16.01
N VAL A 386 16.85 -5.15 16.12
CA VAL A 386 16.96 -6.50 16.66
C VAL A 386 17.67 -7.47 15.72
N GLU A 387 17.62 -7.26 14.40
CA GLU A 387 18.23 -8.17 13.44
C GLU A 387 19.75 -8.14 13.54
N THR A 388 20.30 -6.94 13.74
CA THR A 388 21.74 -6.72 13.88
C THR A 388 22.20 -6.62 15.34
N ASN A 389 21.27 -6.56 16.29
CA ASN A 389 21.50 -6.33 17.71
C ASN A 389 22.35 -5.06 17.97
N LYS A 390 21.97 -3.95 17.31
CA LYS A 390 22.70 -2.68 17.33
C LYS A 390 21.76 -1.51 17.56
N ILE A 391 22.31 -0.40 18.04
CA ILE A 391 21.59 0.88 18.12
C ILE A 391 22.08 1.80 17.01
N PHE A 392 21.13 2.41 16.31
CA PHE A 392 21.37 3.42 15.28
C PHE A 392 20.72 4.72 15.70
N VAL A 393 21.29 5.86 15.34
CA VAL A 393 20.48 7.09 15.24
C VAL A 393 19.86 7.12 13.86
N VAL A 394 18.53 7.18 13.80
CA VAL A 394 17.79 7.29 12.55
C VAL A 394 17.16 8.68 12.45
N GLY A 395 17.49 9.40 11.39
CA GLY A 395 16.83 10.65 11.01
C GLY A 395 15.94 10.44 9.79
N MET A 396 14.72 10.97 9.84
CA MET A 396 13.72 10.90 8.78
C MET A 396 13.20 12.29 8.43
N TYR A 397 13.07 12.53 7.12
CA TYR A 397 12.77 13.85 6.57
C TYR A 397 11.79 13.72 5.41
N SER A 398 10.81 14.60 5.39
CA SER A 398 10.01 14.88 4.20
C SER A 398 10.80 15.79 3.26
N VAL A 399 10.78 15.48 1.97
CA VAL A 399 11.36 16.33 0.91
C VAL A 399 10.25 16.69 -0.07
N GLU A 400 10.02 17.99 -0.27
CA GLU A 400 9.17 18.52 -1.33
C GLU A 400 10.07 18.96 -2.47
N PHE A 401 9.96 18.28 -3.62
CA PHE A 401 10.78 18.54 -4.79
C PHE A 401 10.25 19.72 -5.60
N SER A 402 11.13 20.34 -6.38
CA SER A 402 10.82 21.44 -7.31
C SER A 402 9.67 21.17 -8.30
N ASP A 403 9.33 19.91 -8.58
CA ASP A 403 8.19 19.53 -9.43
C ASP A 403 6.86 19.39 -8.66
N GLY A 404 6.85 19.69 -7.36
CA GLY A 404 5.70 19.56 -6.47
C GLY A 404 5.36 18.11 -6.07
N THR A 405 6.24 17.14 -6.36
CA THR A 405 6.13 15.80 -5.81
C THR A 405 6.80 15.72 -4.43
N PHE A 406 6.40 14.72 -3.66
CA PHE A 406 6.93 14.49 -2.32
C PHE A 406 7.72 13.18 -2.27
N GLY A 407 8.83 13.23 -1.56
CA GLY A 407 9.69 12.09 -1.25
C GLY A 407 10.08 12.03 0.20
N SER A 408 10.93 11.06 0.49
CA SER A 408 11.40 10.74 1.82
C SER A 408 12.91 10.60 1.79
N ALA A 409 13.60 11.17 2.78
CA ALA A 409 15.00 10.90 3.00
C ALA A 409 15.18 10.34 4.40
N SER A 410 15.86 9.20 4.51
CA SER A 410 16.22 8.61 5.79
C SER A 410 17.70 8.27 5.83
N TYR A 411 18.34 8.62 6.94
CA TYR A 411 19.73 8.26 7.23
C TYR A 411 19.79 7.55 8.56
N SER A 412 20.61 6.52 8.63
CA SER A 412 20.92 5.80 9.86
C SER A 412 22.42 5.70 10.00
N GLU A 413 22.93 5.96 11.20
CA GLU A 413 24.33 5.77 11.54
C GLU A 413 24.38 4.97 12.85
N GLU A 414 25.20 3.92 12.88
CA GLU A 414 25.40 3.09 14.07
C GLU A 414 25.99 3.94 15.18
N VAL A 415 25.55 3.73 16.42
CA VAL A 415 26.06 4.47 17.57
C VAL A 415 27.42 3.96 17.97
#